data_AF-A0A7J7NH05-F1
#
_entry.id   AF-A0A7J7NH05-F1
#
_cell.length_a   1.000
_cell.length_b   1.000
_cell.length_c   1.000
_cell.angle_alpha   90.00
_cell.angle_beta   90.00
_cell.angle_gamma   90.00
#
_symmetry.space_group_name_H-M   'P 1'
#
loop_
_entity.id
_entity.type
_entity.pdbx_description
1 polymer ?
#
loop_
_entity_poly.entity_id
_entity_poly.type
_entity_poly.pdbx_seq_one_letter_code
_entity_poly.pdbx_strand_id
1 'polypeptide(L)'
;MSFALQSPFLSSHLKFPPKLQRPPTTSYPCIRADLDQNTIVAISVGVISVAAGIGIPVFYESQIDNASKRDNTQPCFPCDGSGAQNCRFCMGTGNVVVELGSSETEVSNCINCEGLGSLTCTTCQGSGIQPRYLDRREFKDDD
;
A
#
# COMPACT_ATOMS: atom_id res chain seq x y z
N MET A 1 -40.31 51.12 -13.39
CA MET A 1 -40.94 52.28 -12.73
C MET A 1 -39.90 52.85 -11.78
N SER A 2 -39.37 54.02 -12.15
CA SER A 2 -38.41 54.82 -11.37
C SER A 2 -38.99 55.23 -10.02
N PHE A 3 -38.15 55.57 -9.04
CA PHE A 3 -38.16 56.80 -8.20
C PHE A 3 -36.96 56.67 -7.23
N ALA A 4 -35.84 57.36 -7.42
CA ALA A 4 -35.55 58.79 -7.21
C ALA A 4 -34.82 59.01 -5.87
N LEU A 5 -33.57 59.51 -5.99
CA LEU A 5 -32.79 60.15 -4.92
C LEU A 5 -33.57 61.31 -4.29
N GLN A 6 -33.37 61.58 -2.99
CA GLN A 6 -32.92 62.92 -2.54
C GLN A 6 -32.61 62.98 -1.03
N SER A 7 -31.42 63.53 -0.75
CA SER A 7 -30.99 64.13 0.52
C SER A 7 -31.67 65.50 0.72
N PRO A 8 -31.77 65.97 1.97
CA PRO A 8 -31.51 67.39 2.21
C PRO A 8 -30.64 67.69 3.46
N PHE A 9 -29.64 68.54 3.22
CA PHE A 9 -29.22 69.71 4.01
C PHE A 9 -28.75 69.60 5.49
N LEU A 10 -27.44 69.83 5.65
CA LEU A 10 -26.77 70.88 6.46
C LEU A 10 -27.47 71.43 7.73
N SER A 11 -26.78 71.28 8.87
CA SER A 11 -26.63 72.38 9.84
C SER A 11 -25.35 72.28 10.68
N SER A 12 -24.69 73.43 10.74
CA SER A 12 -23.39 73.79 11.29
C SER A 12 -23.44 74.21 12.76
N HIS A 13 -22.36 74.01 13.54
CA HIS A 13 -21.61 75.11 14.21
C HIS A 13 -20.41 74.63 15.05
N LEU A 14 -19.31 75.38 14.93
CA LEU A 14 -18.01 75.24 15.61
C LEU A 14 -18.03 75.62 17.10
N LYS A 15 -17.19 74.97 17.93
CA LYS A 15 -16.16 75.60 18.81
C LYS A 15 -15.32 74.58 19.62
N PHE A 16 -13.99 74.72 19.55
CA PHE A 16 -12.87 74.05 20.27
C PHE A 16 -12.69 74.60 21.71
N PRO A 17 -11.97 73.97 22.68
CA PRO A 17 -10.50 73.72 22.65
C PRO A 17 -10.00 72.42 23.38
N PRO A 18 -8.68 72.15 23.46
CA PRO A 18 -8.13 70.79 23.46
C PRO A 18 -7.98 70.19 24.86
N LYS A 19 -8.08 68.86 24.95
CA LYS A 19 -7.46 68.09 26.04
C LYS A 19 -6.39 67.18 25.46
N LEU A 20 -5.15 67.61 25.66
CA LEU A 20 -3.96 66.81 25.50
C LEU A 20 -4.00 65.67 26.54
N GLN A 21 -4.36 64.44 26.14
CA GLN A 21 -4.13 63.27 26.99
C GLN A 21 -3.73 62.01 26.21
N ARG A 22 -2.50 61.60 26.55
CA ARG A 22 -1.97 60.23 26.67
C ARG A 22 -1.36 59.59 25.41
N PRO A 23 -0.10 59.09 25.48
CA PRO A 23 0.49 58.31 24.40
C PRO A 23 -0.33 57.03 24.17
N PRO A 24 -0.40 56.50 22.93
CA PRO A 24 -1.12 55.28 22.65
C PRO A 24 -0.48 54.13 23.43
N THR A 25 -1.25 53.51 24.31
CA THR A 25 -0.94 52.16 24.79
C THR A 25 -0.84 51.28 23.55
N THR A 26 0.33 50.65 23.38
CA THR A 26 0.60 49.64 22.36
C THR A 26 -0.40 48.50 22.57
N SER A 27 -1.56 48.58 21.90
CA SER A 27 -2.52 47.50 21.85
C SER A 27 -1.94 46.48 20.89
N TYR A 28 -1.37 45.40 21.42
CA TYR A 28 -1.12 44.21 20.63
C TYR A 28 -2.44 43.84 19.93
N PRO A 29 -2.44 43.54 18.61
CA PRO A 29 -3.64 43.02 17.98
C PRO A 29 -3.96 41.70 18.66
N CYS A 30 -5.01 41.70 19.49
CA CYS A 30 -5.62 40.47 19.96
C CYS A 30 -6.22 39.81 18.73
N ILE A 31 -5.58 38.75 18.23
CA ILE A 31 -6.13 37.91 17.18
C ILE A 31 -7.36 37.24 17.77
N ARG A 32 -8.51 37.90 17.67
CA ARG A 32 -9.80 37.23 17.80
C ARG A 32 -10.02 36.55 16.47
N ALA A 33 -9.73 35.25 16.40
CA ALA A 33 -10.18 34.44 15.29
C ALA A 33 -11.71 34.42 15.34
N ASP A 34 -12.34 35.20 14.47
CA ASP A 34 -13.78 35.14 14.28
C ASP A 34 -14.07 33.81 13.58
N LEU A 35 -14.63 32.86 14.33
CA LEU A 35 -14.90 31.53 13.84
C LEU A 35 -16.24 31.56 13.09
N ASP A 36 -16.17 32.08 11.87
CA ASP A 36 -17.32 32.16 10.96
C ASP A 36 -17.71 30.77 10.44
N GLN A 37 -18.99 30.63 10.06
CA GLN A 37 -19.56 29.40 9.52
C GLN A 37 -18.70 28.85 8.36
N ASN A 38 -18.16 29.72 7.51
CA ASN A 38 -17.35 29.32 6.36
C ASN A 38 -15.99 28.76 6.78
N THR A 39 -15.39 29.29 7.85
CA THR A 39 -14.13 28.79 8.41
C THR A 39 -14.31 27.41 9.03
N ILE A 40 -15.42 27.18 9.74
CA ILE A 40 -15.76 25.86 10.29
C ILE A 40 -15.93 24.83 9.17
N VAL A 41 -16.68 25.19 8.12
CA VAL A 41 -16.89 24.32 6.96
C VAL A 41 -15.55 23.99 6.30
N ALA A 42 -14.68 24.97 6.06
CA ALA A 42 -13.38 24.76 5.44
C ALA A 42 -12.48 23.80 6.25
N ILE A 43 -12.42 23.98 7.58
CA ILE A 43 -11.64 23.09 8.47
C ILE A 43 -12.22 21.68 8.44
N SER A 44 -13.55 21.54 8.52
CA SER A 44 -14.21 20.23 8.54
C SER A 44 -13.97 19.44 7.24
N VAL A 45 -14.12 20.08 6.08
CA VAL A 45 -13.85 19.47 4.77
C VAL A 45 -12.38 19.09 4.66
N GLY A 46 -11.47 19.99 5.07
CA GLY A 46 -10.04 19.71 5.07
C GLY A 46 -9.66 18.47 5.88
N VAL A 47 -10.18 18.36 7.12
CA VAL A 47 -9.92 17.21 7.99
C VAL A 47 -10.51 15.91 7.40
N ILE A 48 -11.74 15.94 6.90
CA ILE A 48 -12.38 14.77 6.29
C ILE A 48 -11.61 14.32 5.05
N SER A 49 -11.18 15.25 4.19
CA SER A 49 -10.40 14.94 2.98
C SER A 49 -9.06 14.30 3.31
N VAL A 50 -8.34 14.81 4.32
CA VAL A 50 -7.07 14.21 4.77
C VAL A 50 -7.30 12.83 5.37
N ALA A 51 -8.33 12.67 6.21
CA ALA A 51 -8.68 11.39 6.81
C ALA A 51 -9.03 10.34 5.74
N ALA A 52 -9.82 10.70 4.73
CA ALA A 52 -10.14 9.83 3.61
C ALA A 52 -8.89 9.49 2.78
N GLY A 53 -8.03 10.48 2.51
CA GLY A 53 -6.80 10.32 1.73
C GLY A 53 -5.79 9.34 2.35
N ILE A 54 -5.78 9.21 3.67
CA ILE A 54 -4.94 8.24 4.40
C ILE A 54 -5.70 6.93 4.64
N GLY A 55 -6.97 7.01 5.03
CA GLY A 55 -7.77 5.85 5.44
C GLY A 55 -8.06 4.89 4.30
N ILE A 56 -8.30 5.41 3.08
CA ILE A 56 -8.62 4.55 1.92
C ILE A 56 -7.41 3.66 1.54
N PRO A 57 -6.19 4.18 1.32
CA PRO A 57 -5.03 3.33 1.08
C PRO A 57 -4.79 2.32 2.21
N VAL A 58 -4.84 2.75 3.48
CA VAL A 58 -4.65 1.85 4.63
C VAL A 58 -5.68 0.72 4.66
N PHE A 59 -6.95 1.01 4.35
CA PHE A 59 -7.99 -0.01 4.25
C PHE A 59 -7.68 -1.02 3.14
N TYR A 60 -7.27 -0.56 1.96
CA TYR A 60 -6.93 -1.46 0.86
C TYR A 60 -5.69 -2.31 1.15
N GLU A 61 -4.64 -1.74 1.76
CA GLU A 61 -3.46 -2.50 2.20
C GLU A 61 -3.84 -3.58 3.22
N SER A 62 -4.69 -3.24 4.21
CA SER A 62 -5.17 -4.20 5.21
C SER A 62 -5.95 -5.36 4.58
N GLN A 63 -6.79 -5.08 3.58
CA GLN A 63 -7.54 -6.12 2.86
C GLN A 63 -6.59 -7.06 2.10
N ILE A 64 -5.52 -6.53 1.50
CA ILE A 64 -4.50 -7.32 0.79
C ILE A 64 -3.72 -8.19 1.78
N ASP A 65 -3.28 -7.63 2.90
CA ASP A 65 -2.53 -8.36 3.93
C ASP A 65 -3.36 -9.45 4.59
N ASN A 66 -4.65 -9.22 4.82
CA ASN A 66 -5.51 -10.24 5.41
C ASN A 66 -5.79 -11.38 4.40
N ALA A 67 -5.94 -11.07 3.11
CA ALA A 67 -6.03 -12.09 2.07
C ALA A 67 -4.72 -12.90 1.94
N SER A 68 -3.57 -12.28 2.17
CA SER A 68 -2.25 -12.94 2.14
C SER A 68 -1.98 -13.83 3.37
N LYS A 69 -2.75 -13.68 4.46
CA LYS A 69 -2.63 -14.52 5.66
C LYS A 69 -3.41 -15.83 5.61
N ARG A 70 -4.39 -15.98 4.70
CA ARG A 70 -5.16 -17.24 4.57
C ARG A 70 -4.18 -18.42 4.44
N ASP A 71 -4.27 -19.47 5.24
CA ASP A 71 -3.36 -20.61 5.05
C ASP A 71 -3.50 -21.19 3.63
N ASN A 72 -2.36 -21.38 2.96
CA ASN A 72 -2.29 -22.01 1.65
C ASN A 72 -1.54 -23.33 1.80
N THR A 73 -2.28 -24.42 1.60
CA THR A 73 -1.76 -25.78 1.67
C THR A 73 -1.82 -26.48 0.31
N GLN A 74 -2.07 -25.75 -0.78
CA GLN A 74 -2.13 -26.38 -2.11
C GLN A 74 -0.75 -26.87 -2.53
N PRO A 75 -0.62 -28.15 -2.87
CA PRO A 75 0.65 -28.71 -3.31
C PRO A 75 1.06 -28.06 -4.64
N CYS A 76 2.35 -27.73 -4.76
CA CYS A 76 2.89 -27.16 -5.98
C CYS A 76 2.78 -28.16 -7.13
N PHE A 77 1.90 -27.86 -8.11
CA PHE A 77 1.57 -28.75 -9.23
C PHE A 77 2.79 -29.36 -9.95
N PRO A 78 3.85 -28.62 -10.30
CA PRO A 78 5.01 -29.25 -10.93
C PRO A 78 5.72 -30.32 -10.10
N CYS A 79 5.78 -30.19 -8.77
CA CYS A 79 6.56 -31.08 -7.89
C CYS A 79 5.70 -31.95 -6.96
N ASP A 80 4.38 -31.95 -7.16
CA ASP A 80 3.40 -32.66 -6.33
C ASP A 80 3.59 -32.43 -4.82
N GLY A 81 4.00 -31.22 -4.45
CA GLY A 81 4.22 -30.86 -3.05
C GLY A 81 5.60 -31.20 -2.47
N SER A 82 6.47 -31.91 -3.21
CA SER A 82 7.77 -32.34 -2.70
C SER A 82 8.79 -31.22 -2.54
N GLY A 83 8.61 -30.10 -3.24
CA GLY A 83 9.60 -29.02 -3.31
C GLY A 83 10.79 -29.32 -4.22
N ALA A 84 10.88 -30.52 -4.79
CA ALA A 84 11.99 -30.96 -5.62
C ALA A 84 11.51 -31.58 -6.93
N GLN A 85 12.39 -31.58 -7.93
CA GLN A 85 12.19 -32.20 -9.23
C GLN A 85 13.25 -33.26 -9.42
N ASN A 86 12.85 -34.43 -9.92
CA ASN A 86 13.85 -35.44 -10.26
C ASN A 86 14.81 -34.90 -11.33
N CYS A 87 16.12 -35.03 -11.09
CA CYS A 87 17.12 -34.54 -12.03
C CYS A 87 17.01 -35.34 -13.33
N ARG A 88 16.63 -34.66 -14.42
CA ARG A 88 16.42 -35.31 -15.72
C ARG A 88 17.70 -35.79 -16.39
N PHE A 89 18.86 -35.33 -15.92
CA PHE A 89 20.16 -35.69 -16.48
C PHE A 89 20.64 -37.06 -15.97
N CYS A 90 20.54 -37.32 -14.66
CA CYS A 90 20.89 -38.61 -14.06
C CYS A 90 19.67 -39.48 -13.73
N MET A 91 18.47 -39.04 -14.10
CA MET A 91 17.19 -39.71 -13.79
C MET A 91 16.98 -40.00 -12.29
N GLY A 92 17.64 -39.26 -11.41
CA GLY A 92 17.54 -39.45 -9.96
C GLY A 92 18.66 -40.25 -9.31
N THR A 93 19.59 -40.81 -10.10
CA THR A 93 20.69 -41.62 -9.53
C THR A 93 21.79 -40.79 -8.88
N GLY A 94 21.87 -39.50 -9.20
CA GLY A 94 22.95 -38.61 -8.78
C GLY A 94 24.24 -38.78 -9.60
N ASN A 95 24.34 -39.80 -10.46
CA ASN A 95 25.56 -40.11 -11.20
C ASN A 95 25.30 -40.23 -12.70
N VAL A 96 26.33 -40.00 -13.52
CA VAL A 96 26.30 -40.13 -14.97
C VAL A 96 27.32 -41.20 -15.34
N VAL A 97 26.85 -42.22 -16.07
CA VAL A 97 27.68 -43.33 -16.54
C VAL A 97 28.02 -43.09 -18.00
N VAL A 98 29.32 -43.08 -18.31
CA VAL A 98 29.83 -42.98 -19.68
C VAL A 98 30.50 -44.30 -20.02
N GLU A 99 30.15 -44.89 -21.16
CA GLU A 99 30.82 -46.07 -21.70
C GLU A 99 31.93 -45.61 -22.64
N LEU A 100 33.20 -45.85 -22.28
CA LEU A 100 34.36 -45.40 -23.08
C LEU A 100 34.75 -46.38 -24.19
N GLY A 101 34.06 -47.52 -24.31
CA GLY A 101 34.41 -48.61 -25.22
C GLY A 101 35.53 -49.50 -24.65
N SER A 102 35.48 -50.80 -24.92
CA SER A 102 36.29 -51.86 -24.26
C SER A 102 35.83 -52.25 -22.85
N SER A 103 34.52 -52.23 -22.59
CA SER A 103 33.90 -52.64 -21.30
C SER A 103 34.30 -51.83 -20.06
N GLU A 104 35.02 -50.73 -20.23
CA GLU A 104 35.24 -49.75 -19.16
C GLU A 104 34.08 -48.75 -19.10
N THR A 105 33.55 -48.58 -17.89
CA THR A 105 32.53 -47.59 -17.55
C THR A 105 33.14 -46.59 -16.58
N GLU A 106 32.99 -45.31 -16.89
CA GLU A 106 33.36 -44.23 -15.96
C GLU A 106 32.07 -43.69 -15.32
N VAL A 107 32.03 -43.73 -14.00
CA VAL A 107 30.92 -43.19 -13.21
C VAL A 107 31.37 -41.87 -12.61
N SER A 108 30.72 -40.79 -13.05
CA SER A 108 30.97 -39.44 -12.53
C SER A 108 29.76 -38.94 -11.77
N ASN A 109 29.99 -38.03 -10.82
CA ASN A 109 28.89 -37.31 -10.17
C ASN A 109 28.16 -36.43 -11.22
N CYS A 110 26.83 -36.47 -11.22
CA CYS A 110 26.01 -35.64 -12.07
C CYS A 110 26.16 -34.15 -11.72
N ILE A 111 26.93 -33.44 -12.56
CA ILE A 111 27.16 -31.99 -12.44
C ILE A 111 25.89 -31.15 -12.40
N ASN A 112 24.80 -31.62 -13.01
CA ASN A 112 23.55 -30.87 -13.07
C ASN A 112 22.85 -30.79 -11.71
N CYS A 113 22.98 -31.82 -10.87
CA CYS A 113 22.36 -31.86 -9.53
C CYS A 113 23.37 -32.01 -8.40
N GLU A 114 24.67 -31.85 -8.70
CA GLU A 114 25.78 -32.01 -7.76
C GLU A 114 25.77 -33.35 -7.00
N GLY A 115 25.11 -34.37 -7.55
CA GLY A 115 25.03 -35.71 -6.96
C GLY A 115 23.79 -35.97 -6.13
N LEU A 116 22.93 -34.97 -5.95
CA LEU A 116 21.71 -35.07 -5.14
C LEU A 116 20.61 -35.92 -5.81
N GLY A 117 20.67 -36.12 -7.12
CA GLY A 117 19.62 -36.80 -7.89
C GLY A 117 18.36 -35.95 -8.08
N SER A 118 18.23 -34.80 -7.44
CA SER A 118 17.09 -33.90 -7.57
C SER A 118 17.53 -32.45 -7.68
N LEU A 119 16.64 -31.62 -8.21
CA LEU A 119 16.79 -30.17 -8.33
C LEU A 119 15.69 -29.50 -7.54
N THR A 120 16.00 -28.40 -6.85
CA THR A 120 14.97 -27.60 -6.19
C THR A 120 13.92 -27.16 -7.20
N CYS A 121 12.64 -27.36 -6.90
CA CYS A 121 11.57 -26.92 -7.77
C CYS A 121 11.57 -25.39 -7.83
N THR A 122 11.82 -24.83 -9.02
CA THR A 122 11.89 -23.38 -9.23
C THR A 122 10.53 -22.69 -9.09
N THR A 123 9.43 -23.41 -9.30
CA THR A 123 8.07 -22.88 -9.15
C THR A 123 7.70 -22.55 -7.71
N CYS A 124 8.06 -23.42 -6.76
CA CYS A 124 7.79 -23.20 -5.33
C CYS A 124 9.04 -22.85 -4.52
N GLN A 125 10.19 -22.71 -5.16
CA GLN A 125 11.49 -22.45 -4.52
C GLN A 125 11.79 -23.41 -3.35
N GLY A 126 11.46 -24.69 -3.52
CA GLY A 126 11.68 -25.71 -2.48
C GLY A 126 10.59 -25.82 -1.41
N SER A 127 9.63 -24.91 -1.34
CA SER A 127 8.59 -24.96 -0.29
C SER A 127 7.58 -26.11 -0.45
N GLY A 128 7.42 -26.63 -1.67
CA GLY A 128 6.36 -27.58 -2.00
C GLY A 128 4.97 -26.95 -2.08
N ILE A 129 4.81 -25.67 -1.77
CA ILE A 129 3.51 -24.99 -1.77
C ILE A 129 3.33 -24.18 -3.05
N GLN A 130 2.15 -24.28 -3.67
CA GLN A 130 1.83 -23.54 -4.89
C GLN A 130 1.78 -22.04 -4.59
N PRO A 131 2.43 -21.17 -5.40
CA PRO A 131 2.29 -19.73 -5.23
C PRO A 131 0.83 -19.28 -5.34
N ARG A 132 0.42 -18.30 -4.51
CA ARG A 132 -0.99 -17.92 -4.38
C ARG A 132 -1.66 -17.40 -5.65
N TYR A 133 -0.89 -16.87 -6.59
CA TYR A 133 -1.44 -16.43 -7.88
C TYR A 133 -1.89 -17.60 -8.77
N LEU A 134 -1.53 -18.85 -8.44
CA LEU A 134 -2.01 -20.07 -9.06
C LEU A 134 -2.92 -20.91 -8.15
N ASP A 135 -3.24 -20.40 -6.96
CA ASP A 135 -4.10 -21.10 -5.99
C ASP A 135 -5.46 -21.35 -6.63
N ARG A 136 -5.82 -22.63 -6.80
CA ARG A 136 -7.14 -22.98 -7.34
C ARG A 136 -8.16 -22.61 -6.28
N ARG A 137 -8.93 -21.55 -6.51
CA ARG A 137 -10.02 -21.16 -5.60
C ARG A 137 -11.08 -22.27 -5.61
N GLU A 138 -11.00 -23.17 -4.65
CA GLU A 138 -12.15 -23.98 -4.26
C GLU A 138 -13.13 -23.03 -3.56
N PHE A 139 -14.18 -22.65 -4.27
CA PHE A 139 -15.37 -22.11 -3.63
C PHE A 139 -16.02 -23.32 -2.95
N LYS A 140 -16.07 -23.31 -1.61
CA LYS A 140 -17.02 -24.18 -0.92
C LYS A 140 -18.39 -23.70 -1.35
N ASP A 141 -19.11 -24.54 -2.06
CA ASP A 141 -20.55 -24.36 -2.22
C ASP A 141 -21.13 -24.55 -0.81
N ASP A 142 -21.64 -23.48 -0.21
CA ASP A 142 -22.35 -23.57 1.06
C ASP A 142 -23.72 -24.22 0.78
N ASP A 143 -23.93 -25.43 1.30
CA ASP A 143 -25.23 -26.13 1.35
C ASP A 143 -26.21 -25.49 2.35
#